data_AF-B6AD87-F1
#
_entry.id   AF-B6AD87-F1
#
_cell.length_a   1.000
_cell.length_b   1.000
_cell.length_c   1.000
_cell.angle_alpha   90.00
_cell.angle_beta   90.00
_cell.angle_gamma   90.00
#
_symmetry.space_group_name_H-M   'P 1'
#
loop_
_entity.id
_entity.type
_entity.pdbx_description
1 polymer ?
#
loop_
_entity_poly.entity_id
_entity_poly.type
_entity_poly.pdbx_seq_one_letter_code
_entity_poly.pdbx_strand_id
1 'polypeptide(L)'
;MSGESVESVDESLGSQGSNLETIRMRLSLALSSKENFLMSAKSSFEQFDEGQKGKLSMEETKRLLERLSVNLELPPVDNNMLTNIFNKYDENLTGFLTFEEFSRFFWHLLCSIRDKYYPEKSILVTRDQFIRRTSLRKADDIRSIFDFVEKIGEGSFGQVFFVREKCSNLSRVCKMIDKSLSNVSVDQIEAEVAVLKNLDHPNIIRIFEVYEDTDHMYIIMEKCAGGELFERIHEAVDKGFRLNEKYVSHVMRQIMAALAYFHSRKIVHKDLKPENILMQEKFHHSAIKIIDFGLAEIFKTVNEHSSHAAGTVLYMAPEVFMRDITMECDVWSAGVIMYFLLAGTLPFSGKSVKEVKNKVLNSEPDYEHECVHISAEGIDLMKLMFQKDPKKRPKAAAILAHPWFKLAKTNVQPIRMSTRLLQNLKLYMKQNQLKQALVNMMAHQLNVTGSQIRNITHVFKELDQDGNGILTPEELIDGLQSVGIPQWDINRIVQAMDADDTGSISYTEFLAACYEWRDTELGVIRAAFNKMDIDGDGKLTVDEFEKVLCSGKQKLLNHRDWDQIIKSADTNRDGVIDWNEFLEYMLK
;
A
#
# COMPACT_ATOMS: atom_id res chain seq x y z
N MET A 1 -50.22 10.91 2.47
CA MET A 1 -49.64 9.84 1.63
C MET A 1 -48.21 9.67 2.08
N SER A 2 -47.83 8.41 2.30
CA SER A 2 -46.76 7.89 3.15
C SER A 2 -45.46 8.70 3.15
N GLY A 3 -45.01 9.05 4.36
CA GLY A 3 -43.68 9.57 4.61
C GLY A 3 -42.66 8.45 4.45
N GLU A 4 -41.70 8.67 3.57
CA GLU A 4 -40.43 7.96 3.57
C GLU A 4 -39.51 8.70 4.54
N SER A 5 -39.39 8.12 5.74
CA SER A 5 -38.28 8.36 6.64
C SER A 5 -36.98 7.91 5.98
N VAL A 6 -35.84 8.36 6.51
CA VAL A 6 -34.46 8.08 6.06
C VAL A 6 -34.06 6.59 6.25
N GLU A 7 -35.02 5.66 6.20
CA GLU A 7 -34.84 4.21 6.37
C GLU A 7 -35.33 3.36 5.17
N SER A 8 -35.66 3.95 4.01
CA SER A 8 -36.05 3.15 2.82
C SER A 8 -35.31 3.54 1.55
N VAL A 9 -34.01 3.18 1.49
CA VAL A 9 -33.34 2.83 0.23
C VAL A 9 -32.50 1.60 0.50
N ASP A 10 -33.14 0.44 0.44
CA ASP A 10 -32.46 -0.84 0.26
C ASP A 10 -33.15 -1.57 -0.89
N GLU A 11 -32.37 -2.36 -1.62
CA GLU A 11 -32.71 -3.10 -2.85
C GLU A 11 -32.67 -2.31 -4.17
N SER A 12 -31.46 -1.85 -4.58
CA SER A 12 -30.94 -2.10 -5.94
C SER A 12 -29.58 -1.45 -6.23
N LEU A 13 -28.55 -1.74 -5.43
CA LEU A 13 -27.16 -1.63 -5.89
C LEU A 13 -26.35 -2.79 -5.31
N GLY A 14 -26.01 -3.75 -6.16
CA GLY A 14 -25.10 -4.83 -5.80
C GLY A 14 -23.67 -4.34 -5.63
N SER A 15 -23.05 -4.83 -4.56
CA SER A 15 -21.61 -4.87 -4.21
C SER A 15 -20.98 -3.72 -3.40
N GLN A 16 -20.51 -4.11 -2.21
CA GLN A 16 -19.24 -3.74 -1.55
C GLN A 16 -18.96 -2.25 -1.27
N GLY A 17 -19.60 -1.70 -0.24
CA GLY A 17 -19.09 -0.53 0.49
C GLY A 17 -18.92 -0.89 1.96
N SER A 18 -17.78 -0.53 2.56
CA SER A 18 -17.57 -0.64 4.01
C SER A 18 -18.59 0.25 4.75
N ASN A 19 -18.93 -0.09 6.00
CA ASN A 19 -19.86 0.72 6.82
C ASN A 19 -19.42 2.20 6.91
N LEU A 20 -18.10 2.42 6.90
CA LEU A 20 -17.46 3.72 6.96
C LEU A 20 -17.84 4.66 5.80
N GLU A 21 -17.81 4.15 4.57
CA GLU A 21 -18.11 4.95 3.37
C GLU A 21 -19.60 5.33 3.30
N THR A 22 -20.46 4.40 3.75
CA THR A 22 -21.90 4.66 3.88
C THR A 22 -22.16 5.79 4.88
N ILE A 23 -21.46 5.80 6.02
CA ILE A 23 -21.56 6.87 7.01
C ILE A 23 -21.08 8.22 6.43
N ARG A 24 -19.94 8.22 5.73
CA ARG A 24 -19.38 9.42 5.07
C ARG A 24 -20.36 10.03 4.06
N MET A 25 -20.95 9.20 3.19
CA MET A 25 -21.97 9.65 2.23
C MET A 25 -23.18 10.27 2.90
N ARG A 26 -23.72 9.63 3.96
CA ARG A 26 -24.89 10.14 4.69
C ARG A 26 -24.60 11.49 5.36
N LEU A 27 -23.44 11.64 5.99
CA LEU A 27 -23.00 12.91 6.59
C LEU A 27 -22.81 13.99 5.52
N SER A 28 -22.17 13.66 4.40
CA SER A 28 -21.98 14.59 3.29
C SER A 28 -23.32 15.04 2.69
N LEU A 29 -24.28 14.13 2.52
CA LEU A 29 -25.62 14.45 2.01
C LEU A 29 -26.37 15.36 2.97
N ALA A 30 -26.35 15.06 4.27
CA ALA A 30 -26.98 15.88 5.29
C ALA A 30 -26.41 17.31 5.36
N LEU A 31 -25.12 17.48 5.08
CA LEU A 31 -24.42 18.77 5.12
C LEU A 31 -24.31 19.47 3.75
N SER A 32 -24.84 18.86 2.68
CA SER A 32 -24.68 19.34 1.30
C SER A 32 -25.42 20.65 0.99
N SER A 33 -26.57 20.87 1.62
CA SER A 33 -27.38 22.09 1.44
C SER A 33 -28.12 22.45 2.72
N LYS A 34 -28.55 23.70 2.81
CA LYS A 34 -29.34 24.19 3.94
C LYS A 34 -30.67 23.44 4.02
N GLU A 35 -31.30 23.14 2.89
CA GLU A 35 -32.55 22.39 2.81
C GLU A 35 -32.38 20.96 3.33
N ASN A 36 -31.34 20.24 2.86
CA ASN A 36 -31.06 18.86 3.27
C ASN A 36 -30.76 18.78 4.76
N PHE A 37 -29.97 19.71 5.27
CA PHE A 37 -29.69 19.82 6.69
C PHE A 37 -30.96 20.06 7.51
N LEU A 38 -31.78 21.04 7.13
CA LEU A 38 -33.01 21.36 7.87
C LEU A 38 -34.01 20.21 7.87
N MET A 39 -34.11 19.43 6.79
CA MET A 39 -34.93 18.21 6.77
C MET A 39 -34.40 17.16 7.75
N SER A 40 -33.09 16.91 7.77
CA SER A 40 -32.47 15.96 8.70
C SER A 40 -32.60 16.41 10.16
N ALA A 41 -32.37 17.69 10.44
CA ALA A 41 -32.53 18.29 11.75
C ALA A 41 -33.99 18.22 12.22
N LYS A 42 -34.95 18.53 11.36
CA LYS A 42 -36.38 18.46 11.69
C LYS A 42 -36.84 17.03 12.01
N SER A 43 -36.45 16.07 11.17
CA SER A 43 -36.76 14.66 11.41
C SER A 43 -36.17 14.17 12.73
N SER A 44 -34.92 14.53 13.03
CA SER A 44 -34.27 14.18 14.30
C SER A 44 -34.92 14.85 15.51
N PHE A 45 -35.32 16.12 15.38
CA PHE A 45 -36.00 16.86 16.44
C PHE A 45 -37.37 16.26 16.77
N GLU A 46 -38.19 15.99 15.75
CA GLU A 46 -39.53 15.41 15.91
C GLU A 46 -39.49 13.99 16.46
N GLN A 47 -38.45 13.20 16.12
CA GLN A 47 -38.28 11.85 16.61
C GLN A 47 -38.00 11.78 18.12
N PHE A 48 -37.30 12.77 18.68
CA PHE A 48 -36.85 12.78 20.07
C PHE A 48 -37.62 13.77 20.98
N ASP A 49 -38.54 14.58 20.43
CA ASP A 49 -39.47 15.42 21.22
C ASP A 49 -40.60 14.57 21.81
N GLU A 50 -40.29 13.89 22.92
CA GLU A 50 -41.24 13.05 23.66
C GLU A 50 -42.35 13.91 24.27
N GLY A 51 -43.50 13.93 23.59
CA GLY A 51 -44.70 14.67 24.00
C GLY A 51 -45.04 15.88 23.14
N GLN A 52 -44.36 16.08 21.99
CA GLN A 52 -44.66 17.14 21.01
C GLN A 52 -44.68 18.54 21.64
N LYS A 53 -43.71 18.81 22.51
CA LYS A 53 -43.61 20.07 23.27
C LYS A 53 -43.06 21.21 22.41
N GLY A 54 -42.53 20.89 21.22
CA GLY A 54 -41.83 21.82 20.34
C GLY A 54 -40.46 22.23 20.86
N LYS A 55 -39.91 21.49 21.86
CA LYS A 55 -38.62 21.75 22.51
C LYS A 55 -38.01 20.45 23.03
N LEU A 56 -36.69 20.32 22.98
CA LEU A 56 -35.95 19.17 23.50
C LEU A 56 -35.36 19.47 24.87
N SER A 57 -35.66 18.63 25.84
CA SER A 57 -34.99 18.60 27.15
C SER A 57 -33.57 18.04 27.05
N MET A 58 -32.82 18.21 28.13
CA MET A 58 -31.48 17.64 28.27
C MET A 58 -31.46 16.11 28.10
N GLU A 59 -32.46 15.41 28.65
CA GLU A 59 -32.54 13.94 28.57
C GLU A 59 -32.90 13.47 27.15
N GLU A 60 -33.83 14.15 26.48
CA GLU A 60 -34.17 13.88 25.07
C GLU A 60 -32.96 14.13 24.15
N THR A 61 -32.21 15.21 24.40
CA THR A 61 -30.97 15.52 23.67
C THR A 61 -29.88 14.46 23.92
N LYS A 62 -29.77 13.95 25.16
CA LYS A 62 -28.86 12.88 25.51
C LYS A 62 -29.16 11.60 24.73
N ARG A 63 -30.43 11.16 24.70
CA ARG A 63 -30.86 9.97 23.94
C ARG A 63 -30.58 10.09 22.45
N LEU A 64 -30.79 11.28 21.89
CA LEU A 64 -30.43 11.57 20.49
C LEU A 64 -28.94 11.37 20.25
N LEU A 65 -28.08 11.89 21.14
CA LEU A 65 -26.63 11.75 21.01
C LEU A 65 -26.15 10.32 21.21
N GLU A 66 -26.75 9.56 22.13
CA GLU A 66 -26.47 8.14 22.30
C GLU A 66 -26.84 7.35 21.04
N ARG A 67 -27.99 7.66 20.42
CA ARG A 67 -28.39 7.04 19.15
C ARG A 67 -27.43 7.39 18.01
N LEU A 68 -27.01 8.65 17.90
CA LEU A 68 -26.01 9.08 16.92
C LEU A 68 -24.66 8.41 17.16
N SER A 69 -24.24 8.29 18.42
CA SER A 69 -22.97 7.65 18.78
C SER A 69 -22.93 6.20 18.34
N VAL A 70 -24.04 5.45 18.48
CA VAL A 70 -24.15 4.09 17.96
C VAL A 70 -24.17 4.07 16.43
N ASN A 71 -25.01 4.89 15.79
CA ASN A 71 -25.21 4.87 14.34
C ASN A 71 -23.98 5.36 13.55
N LEU A 72 -23.17 6.23 14.14
CA LEU A 72 -21.98 6.82 13.53
C LEU A 72 -20.68 6.25 14.12
N GLU A 73 -20.75 5.18 14.91
CA GLU A 73 -19.61 4.52 15.55
C GLU A 73 -18.67 5.50 16.30
N LEU A 74 -19.24 6.39 17.11
CA LEU A 74 -18.52 7.43 17.88
C LEU A 74 -18.29 6.99 19.34
N PRO A 75 -17.35 7.63 20.06
CA PRO A 75 -17.18 7.40 21.49
C PRO A 75 -18.48 7.64 22.28
N PRO A 76 -18.64 7.01 23.45
CA PRO A 76 -19.77 7.25 24.34
C PRO A 76 -19.89 8.74 24.72
N VAL A 77 -21.13 9.21 24.89
CA VAL A 77 -21.42 10.60 25.24
C VAL A 77 -20.94 10.88 26.66
N ASP A 78 -20.03 11.84 26.82
CA ASP A 78 -19.61 12.34 28.13
C ASP A 78 -20.68 13.32 28.67
N ASN A 79 -21.31 12.96 29.80
CA ASN A 79 -22.35 13.77 30.43
C ASN A 79 -21.88 15.19 30.81
N ASN A 80 -20.60 15.37 31.15
CA ASN A 80 -20.06 16.68 31.49
C ASN A 80 -19.89 17.54 30.23
N MET A 81 -19.41 16.94 29.14
CA MET A 81 -19.31 17.62 27.83
C MET A 81 -20.70 17.98 27.30
N LEU A 82 -21.66 17.06 27.42
CA LEU A 82 -23.05 17.29 27.05
C LEU A 82 -23.64 18.47 27.82
N THR A 83 -23.45 18.54 29.14
CA THR A 83 -23.92 19.66 29.98
C THR A 83 -23.35 20.99 29.54
N ASN A 84 -22.04 21.04 29.27
CA ASN A 84 -21.41 22.27 28.82
C ASN A 84 -21.88 22.71 27.43
N ILE A 85 -22.10 21.78 26.51
CA ILE A 85 -22.57 22.09 25.16
C ILE A 85 -24.04 22.48 25.18
N PHE A 86 -24.89 21.75 25.90
CA PHE A 86 -26.32 22.06 26.01
C PHE A 86 -26.53 23.48 26.55
N ASN A 87 -25.86 23.82 27.65
CA ASN A 87 -25.94 25.16 28.26
C ASN A 87 -25.40 26.27 27.34
N LYS A 88 -24.51 25.95 26.39
CA LYS A 88 -24.01 26.91 25.41
C LYS A 88 -25.09 27.30 24.38
N TYR A 89 -26.00 26.39 24.06
CA TYR A 89 -27.04 26.60 23.05
C TYR A 89 -28.44 26.87 23.64
N ASP A 90 -28.66 26.61 24.93
CA ASP A 90 -29.85 27.07 25.68
C ASP A 90 -29.66 28.56 26.07
N GLU A 91 -29.85 29.44 25.10
CA GLU A 91 -29.59 30.89 25.25
C GLU A 91 -30.44 31.53 26.34
N ASN A 92 -31.60 30.93 26.61
CA ASN A 92 -32.60 31.44 27.55
C ASN A 92 -32.54 30.74 28.91
N LEU A 93 -31.60 29.81 29.13
CA LEU A 93 -31.46 29.01 30.35
C LEU A 93 -32.77 28.33 30.79
N THR A 94 -33.55 27.89 29.81
CA THR A 94 -34.88 27.32 30.03
C THR A 94 -34.83 25.84 30.44
N GLY A 95 -33.68 25.19 30.27
CA GLY A 95 -33.52 23.74 30.38
C GLY A 95 -34.02 22.98 29.15
N PHE A 96 -34.34 23.69 28.06
CA PHE A 96 -34.85 23.12 26.82
C PHE A 96 -34.24 23.82 25.60
N LEU A 97 -34.02 23.09 24.51
CA LEU A 97 -33.63 23.62 23.21
C LEU A 97 -34.86 23.75 22.31
N THR A 98 -35.15 24.95 21.85
CA THR A 98 -36.08 25.18 20.73
C THR A 98 -35.52 24.56 19.44
N PHE A 99 -36.36 24.40 18.41
CA PHE A 99 -35.91 23.89 17.11
C PHE A 99 -34.77 24.74 16.51
N GLU A 100 -34.77 26.06 16.72
CA GLU A 100 -33.74 26.96 16.20
C GLU A 100 -32.39 26.80 16.94
N GLU A 101 -32.43 26.70 18.28
CA GLU A 101 -31.25 26.41 19.11
C GLU A 101 -30.70 25.01 18.81
N PHE A 102 -31.58 24.01 18.71
CA PHE A 102 -31.23 22.65 18.31
C PHE A 102 -30.60 22.62 16.92
N SER A 103 -31.16 23.32 15.93
CA SER A 103 -30.62 23.33 14.57
C SER A 103 -29.20 23.89 14.54
N ARG A 104 -28.90 24.94 15.31
CA ARG A 104 -27.53 25.47 15.42
C ARG A 104 -26.59 24.46 16.10
N PHE A 105 -27.02 23.90 17.22
CA PHE A 105 -26.28 22.86 17.93
C PHE A 105 -25.97 21.66 17.02
N PHE A 106 -26.99 21.14 16.34
CA PHE A 106 -26.93 19.96 15.49
C PHE A 106 -26.03 20.19 14.26
N TRP A 107 -26.08 21.38 13.65
CA TRP A 107 -25.14 21.76 12.59
C TRP A 107 -23.69 21.69 13.07
N HIS A 108 -23.39 22.36 14.20
CA HIS A 108 -22.04 22.36 14.76
C HIS A 108 -21.58 20.95 15.16
N LEU A 109 -22.47 20.13 15.70
CA LEU A 109 -22.20 18.74 16.04
C LEU A 109 -21.85 17.92 14.80
N LEU A 110 -22.69 17.94 13.77
CA LEU A 110 -22.45 17.18 12.54
C LEU A 110 -21.18 17.64 11.82
N CYS A 111 -20.91 18.95 11.76
CA CYS A 111 -19.64 19.46 11.24
C CYS A 111 -18.46 18.96 12.07
N SER A 112 -18.55 19.02 13.41
CA SER A 112 -17.47 18.53 14.28
C SER A 112 -17.27 17.02 14.17
N ILE A 113 -18.33 16.24 13.92
CA ILE A 113 -18.24 14.80 13.71
C ILE A 113 -17.56 14.52 12.37
N ARG A 114 -18.00 15.16 11.28
CA ARG A 114 -17.37 15.07 9.96
C ARG A 114 -15.89 15.39 10.08
N ASP A 115 -15.53 16.56 10.59
CA ASP A 115 -14.14 17.03 10.58
C ASP A 115 -13.21 16.18 11.48
N LYS A 116 -13.73 15.48 12.49
CA LYS A 116 -12.93 14.69 13.44
C LYS A 116 -12.90 13.19 13.17
N TYR A 117 -14.00 12.64 12.68
CA TYR A 117 -14.21 11.19 12.52
C TYR A 117 -14.47 10.75 11.08
N TYR A 118 -14.71 11.68 10.16
CA TYR A 118 -14.98 11.42 8.74
C TYR A 118 -14.47 12.60 7.86
N PRO A 119 -13.20 13.05 8.01
CA PRO A 119 -12.75 14.28 7.39
C PRO A 119 -12.67 14.09 5.87
N GLU A 120 -13.04 15.13 5.13
CA GLU A 120 -12.71 15.19 3.71
C GLU A 120 -11.20 15.41 3.56
N LYS A 121 -10.57 14.59 2.72
CA LYS A 121 -9.15 14.75 2.40
C LYS A 121 -8.98 15.83 1.34
N SER A 122 -8.24 16.86 1.71
CA SER A 122 -7.86 17.91 0.77
C SER A 122 -6.52 17.63 0.10
N ILE A 123 -5.67 16.82 0.74
CA ILE A 123 -4.41 16.33 0.17
C ILE A 123 -4.55 14.82 -0.02
N LEU A 124 -4.50 14.38 -1.28
CA LEU A 124 -4.41 12.95 -1.60
C LEU A 124 -2.98 12.62 -1.96
N VAL A 125 -2.46 11.52 -1.42
CA VAL A 125 -1.05 11.20 -1.52
C VAL A 125 -0.88 9.90 -2.26
N THR A 126 -0.49 9.98 -3.53
CA THR A 126 -0.27 8.78 -4.34
C THR A 126 1.22 8.52 -4.56
N ARG A 127 1.58 7.24 -4.60
CA ARG A 127 2.98 6.81 -4.71
C ARG A 127 3.67 7.33 -5.96
N ASP A 128 2.95 7.47 -7.07
CA ASP A 128 3.49 7.95 -8.34
C ASP A 128 3.91 9.42 -8.30
N GLN A 129 3.27 10.26 -7.46
CA GLN A 129 3.65 11.66 -7.23
C GLN A 129 5.08 11.76 -6.66
N PHE A 130 5.48 10.79 -5.86
CA PHE A 130 6.81 10.72 -5.27
C PHE A 130 7.85 10.04 -6.14
N ILE A 131 7.52 9.54 -7.33
CA ILE A 131 8.53 8.94 -8.22
C ILE A 131 8.74 9.88 -9.38
N ARG A 132 9.60 10.88 -9.14
CA ARG A 132 9.97 11.90 -10.12
C ARG A 132 10.79 11.30 -11.26
N ARG A 133 10.55 11.84 -12.46
CA ARG A 133 11.41 11.67 -13.62
C ARG A 133 12.14 12.98 -13.87
N THR A 134 13.47 12.93 -13.85
CA THR A 134 14.32 14.11 -14.01
C THR A 134 15.15 13.97 -15.28
N SER A 135 14.94 14.86 -16.24
CA SER A 135 15.81 14.97 -17.41
C SER A 135 17.08 15.75 -17.02
N LEU A 136 18.20 15.04 -17.00
CA LEU A 136 19.52 15.58 -16.76
C LEU A 136 19.98 16.37 -18.00
N ARG A 137 20.35 17.64 -17.81
CA ARG A 137 20.95 18.45 -18.89
C ARG A 137 22.41 18.02 -19.05
N LYS A 138 23.04 18.36 -20.18
CA LYS A 138 24.46 18.04 -20.45
C LYS A 138 25.46 18.49 -19.36
N ALA A 139 25.09 19.45 -18.52
CA ALA A 139 25.91 19.93 -17.41
C ALA A 139 25.69 19.15 -16.09
N ASP A 140 24.58 18.41 -16.00
CA ASP A 140 24.13 17.70 -14.80
C ASP A 140 24.40 16.20 -14.97
N ASP A 141 25.61 15.74 -14.61
CA ASP A 141 25.92 14.31 -14.58
C ASP A 141 25.16 13.66 -13.40
N ILE A 142 24.59 12.46 -13.57
CA ILE A 142 24.02 11.66 -12.47
C ILE A 142 25.01 11.49 -11.31
N ARG A 143 26.32 11.50 -11.60
CA ARG A 143 27.41 11.48 -10.60
C ARG A 143 27.49 12.73 -9.74
N SER A 144 26.83 13.83 -10.12
CA SER A 144 26.69 15.00 -9.25
C SER A 144 25.74 14.71 -8.07
N ILE A 145 24.75 13.83 -8.27
CA ILE A 145 23.72 13.45 -7.30
C ILE A 145 24.11 12.21 -6.50
N PHE A 146 24.73 11.23 -7.16
CA PHE A 146 25.08 9.94 -6.57
C PHE A 146 26.58 9.64 -6.65
N ASP A 147 27.12 9.08 -5.57
CA ASP A 147 28.40 8.39 -5.58
C ASP A 147 28.21 6.95 -6.07
N PHE A 148 28.84 6.59 -7.19
CA PHE A 148 28.85 5.24 -7.73
C PHE A 148 29.91 4.42 -6.99
N VAL A 149 29.48 3.52 -6.11
CA VAL A 149 30.37 2.82 -5.19
C VAL A 149 30.91 1.53 -5.80
N GLU A 150 30.04 0.71 -6.38
CA GLU A 150 30.40 -0.62 -6.87
C GLU A 150 29.47 -1.05 -8.02
N LYS A 151 30.01 -1.70 -9.06
CA LYS A 151 29.19 -2.42 -10.05
C LYS A 151 28.81 -3.78 -9.47
N ILE A 152 27.52 -3.97 -9.23
CA ILE A 152 26.99 -5.19 -8.57
C ILE A 152 26.37 -6.18 -9.55
N GLY A 153 26.15 -5.77 -10.80
CA GLY A 153 25.61 -6.65 -11.82
C GLY A 153 25.72 -6.07 -13.23
N GLU A 154 25.55 -6.95 -14.20
CA GLU A 154 25.43 -6.64 -15.62
C GLU A 154 24.39 -7.58 -16.22
N GLY A 155 23.38 -7.00 -16.86
CA GLY A 155 22.29 -7.76 -17.46
C GLY A 155 22.13 -7.40 -18.94
N SER A 156 21.15 -8.04 -19.58
CA SER A 156 20.80 -7.85 -20.99
C SER A 156 20.51 -6.39 -21.38
N PHE A 157 20.10 -5.58 -20.41
CA PHE A 157 19.58 -4.23 -20.59
C PHE A 157 20.54 -3.13 -20.11
N GLY A 158 21.66 -3.50 -19.49
CA GLY A 158 22.62 -2.52 -18.98
C GLY A 158 23.32 -2.96 -17.69
N GLN A 159 23.80 -1.98 -16.94
CA GLN A 159 24.67 -2.20 -15.78
C GLN A 159 23.96 -1.78 -14.50
N VAL A 160 24.23 -2.51 -13.41
CA VAL A 160 23.62 -2.26 -12.11
C VAL A 160 24.71 -1.88 -11.12
N PHE A 161 24.52 -0.73 -10.45
CA PHE A 161 25.48 -0.16 -9.51
C PHE A 161 24.89 -0.01 -8.13
N PHE A 162 25.68 -0.33 -7.10
CA PHE A 162 25.43 0.18 -5.76
C PHE A 162 25.85 1.65 -5.72
N VAL A 163 24.92 2.52 -5.31
CA VAL A 163 25.14 3.97 -5.25
C VAL A 163 24.76 4.54 -3.90
N ARG A 164 25.30 5.72 -3.59
CA ARG A 164 25.00 6.48 -2.39
C ARG A 164 24.59 7.89 -2.78
N GLU A 165 23.40 8.31 -2.38
CA GLU A 165 22.92 9.65 -2.64
C GLU A 165 23.71 10.65 -1.80
N LYS A 166 24.27 11.70 -2.43
CA LYS A 166 25.20 12.60 -1.74
C LYS A 166 24.54 13.47 -0.68
N CYS A 167 23.31 13.94 -0.95
CA CYS A 167 22.62 14.87 -0.07
C CYS A 167 22.07 14.20 1.19
N SER A 168 21.60 12.95 1.08
CA SER A 168 20.95 12.19 2.16
C SER A 168 21.84 11.10 2.75
N ASN A 169 22.94 10.75 2.08
CA ASN A 169 23.81 9.59 2.35
C ASN A 169 23.06 8.23 2.29
N LEU A 170 21.88 8.19 1.67
CA LEU A 170 21.10 6.96 1.55
C LEU A 170 21.70 6.01 0.52
N SER A 171 21.79 4.74 0.92
CA SER A 171 22.21 3.64 0.06
C SER A 171 21.10 3.22 -0.89
N ARG A 172 21.40 3.12 -2.19
CA ARG A 172 20.47 2.78 -3.27
C ARG A 172 21.12 1.85 -4.29
N VAL A 173 20.32 1.34 -5.22
CA VAL A 173 20.78 0.65 -6.43
C VAL A 173 20.40 1.49 -7.64
N CYS A 174 21.30 1.65 -8.60
CA CYS A 174 21.05 2.31 -9.86
C CYS A 174 21.14 1.28 -11.00
N LYS A 175 20.02 1.01 -11.67
CA LYS A 175 19.98 0.27 -12.94
C LYS A 175 20.18 1.29 -14.06
N MET A 176 21.35 1.28 -14.68
CA MET A 176 21.72 2.14 -15.81
C MET A 176 21.46 1.39 -17.12
N ILE A 177 20.55 1.91 -17.92
CA ILE A 177 20.12 1.35 -19.20
C ILE A 177 20.67 2.24 -20.32
N ASP A 178 21.41 1.64 -21.25
CA ASP A 178 21.97 2.33 -22.43
C ASP A 178 20.96 2.33 -23.57
N LYS A 179 20.53 3.51 -24.01
CA LYS A 179 19.51 3.68 -25.07
C LYS A 179 20.00 3.28 -26.46
N SER A 180 21.31 3.28 -26.68
CA SER A 180 21.93 3.00 -27.97
C SER A 180 22.28 1.52 -28.16
N LEU A 181 22.61 0.84 -27.07
CA LEU A 181 23.00 -0.58 -27.07
C LEU A 181 21.84 -1.52 -26.75
N SER A 182 20.74 -1.03 -26.20
CA SER A 182 19.59 -1.88 -25.89
C SER A 182 18.81 -2.25 -27.16
N ASN A 183 18.68 -3.54 -27.46
CA ASN A 183 17.69 -4.07 -28.43
C ASN A 183 16.23 -3.85 -27.98
N VAL A 184 16.03 -3.12 -26.89
CA VAL A 184 14.77 -2.82 -26.21
C VAL A 184 14.31 -1.45 -26.67
N SER A 185 13.03 -1.32 -27.03
CA SER A 185 12.49 -0.02 -27.39
C SER A 185 12.41 0.88 -26.15
N VAL A 186 12.54 2.19 -26.34
CA VAL A 186 12.29 3.18 -25.26
C VAL A 186 10.94 2.91 -24.61
N ASP A 187 9.92 2.55 -25.39
CA ASP A 187 8.58 2.21 -24.91
C ASP A 187 8.56 1.04 -23.90
N GLN A 188 9.44 0.04 -24.06
CA GLN A 188 9.53 -1.07 -23.09
C GLN A 188 10.14 -0.62 -21.76
N ILE A 189 11.14 0.26 -21.81
CA ILE A 189 11.73 0.84 -20.60
C ILE A 189 10.71 1.72 -19.88
N GLU A 190 9.95 2.53 -20.63
CA GLU A 190 8.84 3.33 -20.11
C GLU A 190 7.76 2.46 -19.46
N ALA A 191 7.42 1.33 -20.10
CA ALA A 191 6.45 0.40 -19.57
C ALA A 191 6.92 -0.21 -18.24
N GLU A 192 8.21 -0.60 -18.12
CA GLU A 192 8.78 -1.10 -16.86
C GLU A 192 8.64 -0.05 -15.75
N VAL A 193 9.04 1.20 -16.02
CA VAL A 193 8.92 2.31 -15.07
C VAL A 193 7.46 2.55 -14.69
N ALA A 194 6.54 2.58 -15.66
CA ALA A 194 5.12 2.79 -15.42
C ALA A 194 4.51 1.68 -14.56
N VAL A 195 4.89 0.42 -14.78
CA VAL A 195 4.49 -0.71 -13.94
C VAL A 195 5.02 -0.53 -12.51
N LEU A 196 6.32 -0.34 -12.34
CA LEU A 196 6.95 -0.24 -11.03
C LEU A 196 6.49 0.97 -10.20
N LYS A 197 6.10 2.07 -10.85
CA LYS A 197 5.53 3.25 -10.16
C LYS A 197 4.22 2.93 -9.42
N ASN A 198 3.43 2.00 -9.94
CA ASN A 198 2.11 1.64 -9.44
C ASN A 198 2.12 0.41 -8.51
N LEU A 199 3.29 -0.18 -8.26
CA LEU A 199 3.43 -1.34 -7.37
C LEU A 199 3.97 -0.91 -6.00
N ASP A 200 3.26 -1.32 -4.94
CA ASP A 200 3.66 -1.12 -3.56
C ASP A 200 3.35 -2.36 -2.72
N HIS A 201 4.34 -3.25 -2.64
CA HIS A 201 4.18 -4.53 -1.96
C HIS A 201 5.48 -4.89 -1.24
N PRO A 202 5.43 -5.48 -0.02
CA PRO A 202 6.63 -5.85 0.72
C PRO A 202 7.56 -6.80 -0.05
N ASN A 203 7.04 -7.59 -0.98
CA ASN A 203 7.79 -8.57 -1.77
C ASN A 203 8.05 -8.17 -3.24
N ILE A 204 7.83 -6.91 -3.62
CA ILE A 204 8.17 -6.36 -4.95
C ILE A 204 9.25 -5.29 -4.77
N ILE A 205 10.15 -5.18 -5.74
CA ILE A 205 11.22 -4.18 -5.73
C ILE A 205 10.66 -2.76 -5.73
N ARG A 206 11.12 -1.93 -4.79
CA ARG A 206 10.78 -0.52 -4.72
C ARG A 206 11.66 0.31 -5.64
N ILE A 207 11.04 1.17 -6.44
CA ILE A 207 11.70 2.29 -7.13
C ILE A 207 11.48 3.59 -6.35
N PHE A 208 12.46 4.49 -6.42
CA PHE A 208 12.40 5.81 -5.78
C PHE A 208 12.36 6.94 -6.81
N GLU A 209 13.19 6.86 -7.85
CA GLU A 209 13.43 7.94 -8.82
C GLU A 209 13.87 7.40 -10.17
N VAL A 210 13.64 8.19 -11.22
CA VAL A 210 14.14 7.93 -12.56
C VAL A 210 14.86 9.17 -13.07
N TYR A 211 16.10 8.99 -13.53
CA TYR A 211 16.86 10.04 -14.20
C TYR A 211 17.11 9.64 -15.64
N GLU A 212 17.28 10.62 -16.51
CA GLU A 212 17.49 10.36 -17.92
C GLU A 212 18.36 11.45 -18.54
N ASP A 213 19.38 11.05 -19.29
CA ASP A 213 20.17 11.95 -20.14
C ASP A 213 20.01 11.57 -21.63
N THR A 214 20.89 12.06 -22.49
CA THR A 214 20.83 11.75 -23.94
C THR A 214 21.03 10.28 -24.25
N ASP A 215 21.85 9.58 -23.47
CA ASP A 215 22.40 8.27 -23.82
C ASP A 215 21.88 7.16 -22.90
N HIS A 216 21.45 7.51 -21.68
CA HIS A 216 21.09 6.56 -20.64
C HIS A 216 19.79 6.91 -19.93
N MET A 217 19.16 5.87 -19.38
CA MET A 217 18.16 5.98 -18.33
C MET A 217 18.70 5.34 -17.03
N TYR A 218 18.43 5.97 -15.90
CA TYR A 218 18.88 5.55 -14.58
C TYR A 218 17.68 5.33 -13.68
N ILE A 219 17.43 4.08 -13.30
CA ILE A 219 16.34 3.73 -12.38
C ILE A 219 16.93 3.54 -10.98
N ILE A 220 16.52 4.37 -10.04
CA ILE A 220 16.97 4.33 -8.64
C ILE A 220 16.02 3.43 -7.84
N MET A 221 16.57 2.38 -7.25
CA MET A 221 15.84 1.26 -6.66
C MET A 221 16.32 0.96 -5.24
N GLU A 222 15.55 0.16 -4.51
CA GLU A 222 15.95 -0.36 -3.20
C GLU A 222 17.12 -1.32 -3.28
N LYS A 223 17.91 -1.34 -2.21
CA LYS A 223 19.06 -2.22 -2.08
C LYS A 223 18.65 -3.56 -1.45
N CYS A 224 18.82 -4.64 -2.19
CA CYS A 224 18.73 -6.01 -1.70
C CYS A 224 20.13 -6.56 -1.38
N ALA A 225 20.55 -6.51 -0.12
CA ALA A 225 21.88 -6.97 0.30
C ALA A 225 22.00 -8.50 0.39
N GLY A 226 20.87 -9.20 0.32
CA GLY A 226 20.79 -10.65 0.37
C GLY A 226 21.11 -11.36 -0.93
N GLY A 227 21.35 -10.66 -2.06
CA GLY A 227 21.68 -11.30 -3.33
C GLY A 227 20.57 -12.20 -3.86
N GLU A 228 20.87 -13.07 -4.83
CA GLU A 228 19.89 -13.97 -5.43
C GLU A 228 19.47 -15.07 -4.45
N LEU A 229 18.16 -15.34 -4.38
CA LEU A 229 17.58 -16.32 -3.46
C LEU A 229 18.25 -17.70 -3.60
N PHE A 230 18.49 -18.12 -4.83
CA PHE A 230 18.98 -19.47 -5.12
C PHE A 230 20.43 -19.66 -4.73
N GLU A 231 21.31 -18.70 -5.06
CA GLU A 231 22.69 -18.71 -4.59
C GLU A 231 22.75 -18.80 -3.07
N ARG A 232 21.90 -18.05 -2.36
CA ARG A 232 21.87 -18.08 -0.90
C ARG A 232 21.30 -19.35 -0.31
N ILE A 233 20.33 -19.99 -0.95
CA ILE A 233 19.86 -21.31 -0.53
C ILE A 233 20.99 -22.34 -0.72
N HIS A 234 21.68 -22.34 -1.86
CA HIS A 234 22.81 -23.23 -2.11
C HIS A 234 23.93 -23.03 -1.07
N GLU A 235 24.37 -21.79 -0.86
CA GLU A 235 25.36 -21.47 0.17
C GLU A 235 24.93 -21.91 1.58
N ALA A 236 23.64 -21.79 1.90
CA ALA A 236 23.11 -22.22 3.19
C ALA A 236 23.21 -23.74 3.35
N VAL A 237 22.78 -24.47 2.32
CA VAL A 237 22.79 -25.94 2.30
C VAL A 237 24.22 -26.47 2.42
N ASP A 238 25.17 -25.87 1.71
CA ASP A 238 26.60 -26.20 1.82
C ASP A 238 27.14 -25.97 3.25
N LYS A 239 26.58 -24.99 3.97
CA LYS A 239 26.88 -24.69 5.38
C LYS A 239 26.06 -25.53 6.38
N GLY A 240 25.29 -26.51 5.90
CA GLY A 240 24.52 -27.45 6.71
C GLY A 240 23.07 -27.05 7.00
N PHE A 241 22.54 -26.00 6.36
CA PHE A 241 21.12 -25.67 6.43
C PHE A 241 20.28 -26.77 5.79
N ARG A 242 19.28 -27.27 6.50
CA ARG A 242 18.34 -28.26 5.96
C ARG A 242 17.17 -27.54 5.30
N LEU A 243 17.22 -27.44 3.98
CA LEU A 243 16.09 -27.02 3.18
C LEU A 243 14.93 -28.01 3.40
N ASN A 244 13.76 -27.49 3.75
CA ASN A 244 12.57 -28.29 4.04
C ASN A 244 11.31 -27.59 3.51
N GLU A 245 10.21 -28.34 3.43
CA GLU A 245 8.94 -27.83 2.91
C GLU A 245 8.44 -26.59 3.64
N LYS A 246 8.67 -26.49 4.96
CA LYS A 246 8.28 -25.31 5.73
C LYS A 246 9.00 -24.05 5.26
N TYR A 247 10.30 -24.13 4.99
CA TYR A 247 11.07 -23.02 4.45
C TYR A 247 10.59 -22.65 3.04
N VAL A 248 10.46 -23.64 2.16
CA VAL A 248 9.99 -23.42 0.78
C VAL A 248 8.59 -22.83 0.77
N SER A 249 7.71 -23.27 1.68
CA SER A 249 6.38 -22.71 1.88
C SER A 249 6.41 -21.23 2.25
N HIS A 250 7.36 -20.80 3.09
CA HIS A 250 7.52 -19.39 3.42
C HIS A 250 8.00 -18.53 2.23
N VAL A 251 8.89 -19.06 1.39
CA VAL A 251 9.34 -18.41 0.16
C VAL A 251 8.21 -18.33 -0.86
N MET A 252 7.56 -19.47 -1.13
CA MET A 252 6.46 -19.55 -2.10
C MET A 252 5.28 -18.69 -1.69
N ARG A 253 4.95 -18.57 -0.39
CA ARG A 253 3.88 -17.68 0.06
C ARG A 253 4.16 -16.22 -0.30
N GLN A 254 5.41 -15.78 -0.16
CA GLN A 254 5.81 -14.41 -0.52
C GLN A 254 5.75 -14.16 -2.03
N ILE A 255 6.16 -15.15 -2.83
CA ILE A 255 6.04 -15.11 -4.29
C ILE A 255 4.56 -15.01 -4.67
N MET A 256 3.73 -15.93 -4.18
CA MET A 256 2.30 -15.97 -4.51
C MET A 256 1.53 -14.72 -4.04
N ALA A 257 1.88 -14.13 -2.90
CA ALA A 257 1.32 -12.86 -2.42
C ALA A 257 1.65 -11.71 -3.38
N ALA A 258 2.91 -11.59 -3.81
CA ALA A 258 3.29 -10.60 -4.81
C ALA A 258 2.55 -10.82 -6.15
N LEU A 259 2.43 -12.07 -6.61
CA LEU A 259 1.68 -12.41 -7.83
C LEU A 259 0.20 -12.01 -7.70
N ALA A 260 -0.45 -12.35 -6.60
CA ALA A 260 -1.84 -11.97 -6.34
C ALA A 260 -2.01 -10.44 -6.38
N TYR A 261 -1.07 -9.70 -5.78
CA TYR A 261 -1.07 -8.23 -5.75
C TYR A 261 -0.96 -7.60 -7.15
N PHE A 262 -0.03 -8.04 -8.00
CA PHE A 262 0.14 -7.42 -9.32
C PHE A 262 -0.85 -7.99 -10.36
N HIS A 263 -1.35 -9.23 -10.20
CA HIS A 263 -2.44 -9.77 -11.02
C HIS A 263 -3.78 -9.06 -10.75
N SER A 264 -4.08 -8.66 -9.51
CA SER A 264 -5.29 -7.86 -9.23
C SER A 264 -5.24 -6.48 -9.89
N ARG A 265 -4.03 -5.98 -10.15
CA ARG A 265 -3.74 -4.77 -10.94
C ARG A 265 -3.57 -5.04 -12.44
N LYS A 266 -3.90 -6.25 -12.88
CA LYS A 266 -3.88 -6.69 -14.29
C LYS A 266 -2.49 -6.65 -14.92
N ILE A 267 -1.44 -6.78 -14.11
CA ILE A 267 -0.05 -6.83 -14.57
C ILE A 267 0.35 -8.29 -14.69
N VAL A 268 0.97 -8.69 -15.80
CA VAL A 268 1.56 -10.01 -16.00
C VAL A 268 3.08 -9.88 -16.07
N HIS A 269 3.82 -10.69 -15.31
CA HIS A 269 5.28 -10.57 -15.22
C HIS A 269 6.00 -11.22 -16.42
N LYS A 270 5.55 -12.39 -16.88
CA LYS A 270 6.06 -13.18 -18.02
C LYS A 270 7.48 -13.75 -17.91
N ASP A 271 8.33 -13.26 -17.00
CA ASP A 271 9.69 -13.78 -16.80
C ASP A 271 10.02 -14.07 -15.33
N LEU A 272 9.10 -14.71 -14.61
CA LEU A 272 9.35 -15.10 -13.22
C LEU A 272 10.30 -16.31 -13.18
N LYS A 273 11.46 -16.13 -12.54
CA LYS A 273 12.54 -17.12 -12.46
C LYS A 273 13.42 -16.88 -11.22
N PRO A 274 14.22 -17.86 -10.80
CA PRO A 274 15.20 -17.76 -9.72
C PRO A 274 16.02 -16.45 -9.67
N GLU A 275 16.57 -16.06 -10.81
CA GLU A 275 17.46 -14.91 -10.98
C GLU A 275 16.72 -13.58 -10.74
N ASN A 276 15.40 -13.58 -10.92
CA ASN A 276 14.54 -12.42 -10.71
C ASN A 276 13.95 -12.36 -9.28
N ILE A 277 14.52 -13.11 -8.33
CA ILE A 277 14.11 -13.12 -6.93
C ILE A 277 15.33 -12.89 -6.03
N LEU A 278 15.39 -11.71 -5.41
CA LEU A 278 16.45 -11.35 -4.48
C LEU A 278 16.01 -11.54 -3.03
N MET A 279 16.97 -11.80 -2.15
CA MET A 279 16.78 -11.67 -0.70
C MET A 279 17.12 -10.24 -0.28
N GLN A 280 16.28 -9.67 0.57
CA GLN A 280 16.46 -8.30 1.03
C GLN A 280 17.71 -8.14 1.92
N GLU A 281 17.92 -9.09 2.84
CA GLU A 281 19.03 -9.16 3.79
C GLU A 281 19.73 -10.53 3.72
N LYS A 282 20.94 -10.65 4.28
CA LYS A 282 21.80 -11.84 4.12
C LYS A 282 21.34 -13.09 4.90
N PHE A 283 20.42 -12.98 5.84
CA PHE A 283 19.98 -14.11 6.65
C PHE A 283 18.89 -14.94 5.95
N HIS A 284 18.86 -16.25 6.20
CA HIS A 284 18.06 -17.19 5.40
C HIS A 284 16.54 -16.94 5.41
N HIS A 285 15.99 -16.38 6.50
CA HIS A 285 14.57 -16.04 6.61
C HIS A 285 14.24 -14.61 6.19
N SER A 286 15.15 -13.94 5.47
CA SER A 286 14.89 -12.59 4.95
C SER A 286 13.69 -12.59 4.01
N ALA A 287 12.99 -11.46 3.96
CA ALA A 287 12.00 -11.22 2.92
C ALA A 287 12.64 -11.33 1.53
N ILE A 288 11.86 -11.85 0.58
CA ILE A 288 12.24 -11.88 -0.84
C ILE A 288 11.71 -10.63 -1.55
N LYS A 289 12.33 -10.28 -2.67
CA LYS A 289 11.93 -9.19 -3.55
C LYS A 289 11.93 -9.70 -4.99
N ILE A 290 10.76 -9.67 -5.63
CA ILE A 290 10.65 -9.88 -7.08
C ILE A 290 11.19 -8.63 -7.77
N ILE A 291 12.12 -8.84 -8.69
CA ILE A 291 12.77 -7.81 -9.49
C ILE A 291 12.46 -8.01 -10.97
N ASP A 292 12.84 -7.02 -11.78
CA ASP A 292 12.84 -7.05 -13.25
C ASP A 292 11.46 -7.23 -13.91
N PHE A 293 10.75 -6.11 -14.06
CA PHE A 293 9.48 -6.03 -14.77
C PHE A 293 9.67 -5.62 -16.24
N GLY A 294 10.87 -5.78 -16.81
CA GLY A 294 11.19 -5.36 -18.18
C GLY A 294 10.39 -6.07 -19.27
N LEU A 295 9.84 -7.26 -18.96
CA LEU A 295 8.93 -7.99 -19.85
C LEU A 295 7.47 -7.89 -19.40
N ALA A 296 7.16 -7.16 -18.34
CA ALA A 296 5.80 -7.10 -17.81
C ALA A 296 4.82 -6.43 -18.79
N GLU A 297 3.55 -6.79 -18.71
CA GLU A 297 2.49 -6.24 -19.56
C GLU A 297 1.26 -5.90 -18.72
N ILE A 298 0.67 -4.73 -18.94
CA ILE A 298 -0.57 -4.29 -18.29
C ILE A 298 -1.75 -4.66 -19.19
N PHE A 299 -2.61 -5.54 -18.71
CA PHE A 299 -3.87 -5.88 -19.36
C PHE A 299 -4.95 -4.85 -19.00
N LYS A 300 -5.81 -4.52 -19.96
CA LYS A 300 -7.03 -3.72 -19.79
C LYS A 300 -8.07 -4.46 -18.95
N THR A 301 -8.19 -5.77 -19.14
CA THR A 301 -9.14 -6.63 -18.42
C THR A 301 -8.50 -7.89 -17.86
N VAL A 302 -9.09 -8.46 -16.81
CA VAL A 302 -8.59 -9.70 -16.17
C VAL A 302 -8.65 -10.95 -17.07
N ASN A 303 -9.41 -10.90 -18.17
CA ASN A 303 -9.55 -12.00 -19.12
C ASN A 303 -8.91 -11.64 -20.47
N GLU A 304 -8.02 -10.65 -20.51
CA GLU A 304 -7.29 -10.32 -21.72
C GLU A 304 -6.19 -11.35 -21.99
N HIS A 305 -5.85 -11.48 -23.28
CA HIS A 305 -4.85 -12.41 -23.77
C HIS A 305 -3.79 -11.64 -24.55
N SER A 306 -2.53 -12.05 -24.44
CA SER A 306 -1.42 -11.47 -25.20
C SER A 306 -0.81 -12.49 -26.16
N SER A 307 -0.47 -12.02 -27.36
CA SER A 307 0.28 -12.83 -28.36
C SER A 307 1.79 -12.58 -28.33
N HIS A 308 2.23 -11.68 -27.44
CA HIS A 308 3.64 -11.27 -27.28
C HIS A 308 4.41 -12.24 -26.37
N ALA A 309 4.76 -13.41 -26.92
CA ALA A 309 5.54 -14.41 -26.20
C ALA A 309 6.96 -13.93 -25.90
N ALA A 310 7.31 -13.92 -24.61
CA ALA A 310 8.61 -13.56 -24.06
C ALA A 310 8.84 -14.32 -22.74
N GLY A 311 10.08 -14.32 -22.25
CA GLY A 311 10.48 -14.95 -20.98
C GLY A 311 11.56 -16.01 -21.15
N THR A 312 11.86 -16.72 -20.07
CA THR A 312 12.88 -17.77 -20.03
C THR A 312 12.26 -19.15 -20.27
N VAL A 313 12.68 -19.82 -21.34
CA VAL A 313 12.06 -21.05 -21.90
C VAL A 313 11.77 -22.14 -20.86
N LEU A 314 12.66 -22.33 -19.87
CA LEU A 314 12.53 -23.39 -18.86
C LEU A 314 11.40 -23.13 -17.84
N TYR A 315 10.91 -21.89 -17.76
CA TYR A 315 9.85 -21.46 -16.83
C TYR A 315 8.53 -21.16 -17.55
N MET A 316 8.53 -21.13 -18.89
CA MET A 316 7.35 -20.78 -19.68
C MET A 316 6.22 -21.81 -19.55
N ALA A 317 5.01 -21.28 -19.42
CA ALA A 317 3.77 -22.06 -19.44
C ALA A 317 3.40 -22.54 -20.86
N PRO A 318 2.58 -23.60 -21.00
CA PRO A 318 2.07 -24.10 -22.28
C PRO A 318 1.53 -23.01 -23.21
N GLU A 319 0.70 -22.12 -22.66
CA GLU A 319 -0.01 -21.08 -23.40
C GLU A 319 0.93 -19.97 -23.92
N VAL A 320 2.09 -19.76 -23.28
CA VAL A 320 3.14 -18.85 -23.78
C VAL A 320 3.73 -19.38 -25.08
N PHE A 321 3.98 -20.69 -25.17
CA PHE A 321 4.43 -21.34 -26.42
C PHE A 321 3.36 -21.37 -27.52
N MET A 322 2.09 -21.15 -27.16
CA MET A 322 0.96 -21.05 -28.07
C MET A 322 0.65 -19.60 -28.47
N ARG A 323 1.29 -18.60 -27.84
CA ARG A 323 1.02 -17.17 -28.01
C ARG A 323 -0.41 -16.79 -27.63
N ASP A 324 -0.93 -17.42 -26.58
CA ASP A 324 -2.24 -17.13 -26.00
C ASP A 324 -2.09 -16.88 -24.49
N ILE A 325 -1.29 -15.86 -24.15
CA ILE A 325 -0.77 -15.64 -22.80
C ILE A 325 -1.85 -15.04 -21.91
N THR A 326 -2.08 -15.67 -20.77
CA THR A 326 -2.93 -15.17 -19.70
C THR A 326 -2.12 -14.91 -18.43
N MET A 327 -2.70 -14.29 -17.41
CA MET A 327 -1.99 -13.98 -16.15
C MET A 327 -1.53 -15.25 -15.41
N GLU A 328 -2.25 -16.36 -15.60
CA GLU A 328 -1.96 -17.66 -14.99
C GLU A 328 -0.60 -18.24 -15.43
N CYS A 329 0.06 -17.71 -16.47
CA CYS A 329 1.41 -18.13 -16.87
C CYS A 329 2.45 -17.89 -15.76
N ASP A 330 2.26 -16.84 -14.94
CA ASP A 330 3.16 -16.56 -13.82
C ASP A 330 2.98 -17.60 -12.69
N VAL A 331 1.78 -18.14 -12.51
CA VAL A 331 1.51 -19.24 -11.55
C VAL A 331 2.23 -20.51 -11.96
N TRP A 332 2.27 -20.83 -13.26
CA TRP A 332 3.08 -21.94 -13.77
C TRP A 332 4.57 -21.72 -13.51
N SER A 333 5.07 -20.52 -13.81
CA SER A 333 6.48 -20.15 -13.59
C SER A 333 6.86 -20.29 -12.11
N ALA A 334 5.98 -19.85 -11.20
CA ALA A 334 6.11 -20.07 -9.76
C ALA A 334 6.07 -21.57 -9.39
N GLY A 335 5.30 -22.39 -10.09
CA GLY A 335 5.27 -23.84 -9.94
C GLY A 335 6.61 -24.48 -10.31
N VAL A 336 7.25 -24.02 -11.40
CA VAL A 336 8.60 -24.45 -11.79
C VAL A 336 9.62 -24.10 -10.71
N ILE A 337 9.54 -22.90 -10.14
CA ILE A 337 10.37 -22.47 -8.99
C ILE A 337 10.14 -23.38 -7.78
N MET A 338 8.88 -23.65 -7.42
CA MET A 338 8.54 -24.53 -6.29
C MET A 338 9.08 -25.94 -6.49
N TYR A 339 8.87 -26.53 -7.67
CA TYR A 339 9.38 -27.86 -7.99
C TYR A 339 10.89 -27.90 -7.87
N PHE A 340 11.59 -26.92 -8.44
CA PHE A 340 13.04 -26.85 -8.37
C PHE A 340 13.57 -26.73 -6.93
N LEU A 341 12.91 -25.93 -6.08
CA LEU A 341 13.28 -25.79 -4.66
C LEU A 341 13.05 -27.07 -3.85
N LEU A 342 12.07 -27.90 -4.20
CA LEU A 342 11.73 -29.11 -3.45
C LEU A 342 12.46 -30.36 -3.96
N ALA A 343 12.53 -30.52 -5.29
CA ALA A 343 13.12 -31.69 -5.95
C ALA A 343 14.62 -31.50 -6.27
N GLY A 344 15.11 -30.25 -6.36
CA GLY A 344 16.49 -29.94 -6.74
C GLY A 344 16.78 -30.06 -8.25
N THR A 345 15.76 -30.40 -9.06
CA THR A 345 15.84 -30.52 -10.52
C THR A 345 14.69 -29.76 -11.19
N LEU A 346 14.81 -29.43 -12.48
CA LEU A 346 13.73 -28.75 -13.21
C LEU A 346 12.68 -29.76 -13.69
N PRO A 347 11.37 -29.43 -13.61
CA PRO A 347 10.29 -30.34 -14.00
C PRO A 347 10.29 -30.63 -15.51
N PHE A 348 10.67 -29.65 -16.32
CA PHE A 348 10.72 -29.75 -17.77
C PHE A 348 12.07 -29.21 -18.29
N SER A 349 12.95 -30.11 -18.68
CA SER A 349 14.28 -29.78 -19.23
C SER A 349 14.54 -30.50 -20.55
N GLY A 350 15.39 -29.95 -21.40
CA GLY A 350 15.71 -30.53 -22.71
C GLY A 350 16.91 -29.84 -23.35
N LYS A 351 17.47 -30.47 -24.38
CA LYS A 351 18.64 -29.93 -25.11
C LYS A 351 18.26 -28.84 -26.12
N SER A 352 16.97 -28.68 -26.40
CA SER A 352 16.46 -27.66 -27.32
C SER A 352 15.12 -27.10 -26.84
N VAL A 353 14.78 -25.88 -27.29
CA VAL A 353 13.48 -25.23 -27.02
C VAL A 353 12.31 -26.12 -27.48
N LYS A 354 12.49 -26.85 -28.60
CA LYS A 354 11.47 -27.78 -29.13
C LYS A 354 11.23 -28.96 -28.19
N GLU A 355 12.29 -29.52 -27.59
CA GLU A 355 12.17 -30.59 -26.60
C GLU A 355 11.48 -30.11 -25.33
N VAL A 356 11.88 -28.93 -24.81
CA VAL A 356 11.24 -28.33 -23.63
C VAL A 356 9.76 -28.08 -23.90
N LYS A 357 9.42 -27.44 -25.03
CA LYS A 357 8.03 -27.22 -25.45
C LYS A 357 7.26 -28.54 -25.51
N ASN A 358 7.83 -29.59 -26.11
CA ASN A 358 7.15 -30.88 -26.20
C ASN A 358 6.84 -31.48 -24.82
N LYS A 359 7.79 -31.40 -23.88
CA LYS A 359 7.58 -31.87 -22.49
C LYS A 359 6.52 -31.04 -21.76
N VAL A 360 6.62 -29.71 -21.83
CA VAL A 360 5.64 -28.79 -21.22
C VAL A 360 4.21 -29.08 -21.71
N LEU A 361 4.04 -29.37 -23.00
CA LEU A 361 2.73 -29.67 -23.58
C LEU A 361 2.23 -31.08 -23.25
N ASN A 362 3.10 -32.09 -23.30
CA ASN A 362 2.66 -33.49 -23.39
C ASN A 362 3.05 -34.37 -22.19
N SER A 363 3.89 -33.88 -21.28
CA SER A 363 4.38 -34.65 -20.14
C SER A 363 3.92 -34.04 -18.81
N GLU A 364 4.02 -34.80 -17.73
CA GLU A 364 3.90 -34.34 -16.36
C GLU A 364 5.29 -34.33 -15.70
N PRO A 365 5.51 -33.53 -14.64
CA PRO A 365 6.71 -33.65 -13.81
C PRO A 365 6.86 -35.06 -13.22
N ASP A 366 8.09 -35.47 -12.91
CA ASP A 366 8.31 -36.72 -12.19
C ASP A 366 7.95 -36.50 -10.70
N TYR A 367 6.76 -37.00 -10.32
CA TYR A 367 6.30 -36.97 -8.94
C TYR A 367 6.66 -38.24 -8.16
N GLU A 368 7.09 -39.30 -8.84
CA GLU A 368 7.28 -40.61 -8.23
C GLU A 368 8.71 -40.79 -7.70
N HIS A 369 9.71 -40.33 -8.46
CA HIS A 369 11.12 -40.50 -8.12
C HIS A 369 11.71 -39.23 -7.50
N GLU A 370 11.52 -38.08 -8.15
CA GLU A 370 12.13 -36.80 -7.76
C GLU A 370 11.39 -36.13 -6.58
N CYS A 371 10.12 -36.50 -6.35
CA CYS A 371 9.26 -35.89 -5.33
C CYS A 371 8.90 -36.84 -4.17
N VAL A 372 9.58 -37.99 -4.05
CA VAL A 372 9.23 -39.04 -3.06
C VAL A 372 9.28 -38.57 -1.60
N HIS A 373 10.08 -37.54 -1.31
CA HIS A 373 10.24 -36.93 0.01
C HIS A 373 9.30 -35.75 0.29
N ILE A 374 8.43 -35.39 -0.66
CA ILE A 374 7.51 -34.26 -0.57
C ILE A 374 6.15 -34.74 -0.06
N SER A 375 5.52 -33.95 0.81
CA SER A 375 4.17 -34.20 1.32
C SER A 375 3.11 -34.33 0.21
N ALA A 376 2.02 -35.04 0.50
CA ALA A 376 0.89 -35.17 -0.41
C ALA A 376 0.30 -33.81 -0.77
N GLU A 377 0.20 -32.90 0.20
CA GLU A 377 -0.26 -31.53 0.00
C GLU A 377 0.70 -30.71 -0.88
N GLY A 378 2.00 -30.94 -0.79
CA GLY A 378 2.99 -30.27 -1.65
C GLY A 378 2.88 -30.73 -3.10
N ILE A 379 2.70 -32.03 -3.32
CA ILE A 379 2.45 -32.61 -4.65
C ILE A 379 1.11 -32.14 -5.22
N ASP A 380 0.06 -32.11 -4.42
CA ASP A 380 -1.26 -31.61 -4.82
C ASP A 380 -1.21 -30.16 -5.29
N LEU A 381 -0.54 -29.30 -4.53
CA LEU A 381 -0.33 -27.91 -4.91
C LEU A 381 0.44 -27.78 -6.24
N MET A 382 1.52 -28.54 -6.44
CA MET A 382 2.26 -28.51 -7.70
C MET A 382 1.38 -28.94 -8.89
N LYS A 383 0.54 -29.97 -8.72
CA LYS A 383 -0.41 -30.40 -9.77
C LYS A 383 -1.45 -29.32 -10.12
N LEU A 384 -1.86 -28.50 -9.15
CA LEU A 384 -2.73 -27.35 -9.41
C LEU A 384 -1.99 -26.26 -10.20
N MET A 385 -0.74 -25.97 -9.86
CA MET A 385 0.08 -24.96 -10.55
C MET A 385 0.48 -25.40 -11.96
N PHE A 386 0.64 -26.70 -12.20
CA PHE A 386 0.95 -27.29 -13.51
C PHE A 386 -0.28 -27.71 -14.33
N GLN A 387 -1.47 -27.19 -14.02
CA GLN A 387 -2.62 -27.35 -14.94
C GLN A 387 -2.29 -26.73 -16.30
N LYS A 388 -2.34 -27.55 -17.35
CA LYS A 388 -1.97 -27.14 -18.71
C LYS A 388 -2.97 -26.20 -19.36
N ASP A 389 -4.25 -26.39 -19.05
CA ASP A 389 -5.32 -25.46 -19.43
C ASP A 389 -5.28 -24.28 -18.44
N PRO A 390 -4.93 -23.06 -18.87
CA PRO A 390 -4.84 -21.90 -17.97
C PRO A 390 -6.17 -21.60 -17.29
N LYS A 391 -7.32 -21.95 -17.89
CA LYS A 391 -8.64 -21.74 -17.26
C LYS A 391 -8.90 -22.66 -16.07
N LYS A 392 -8.18 -23.79 -16.00
CA LYS A 392 -8.23 -24.72 -14.86
C LYS A 392 -7.12 -24.47 -13.85
N ARG A 393 -6.10 -23.69 -14.23
CA ARG A 393 -5.01 -23.30 -13.33
C ARG A 393 -5.54 -22.25 -12.35
N PRO A 394 -5.48 -22.50 -11.03
CA PRO A 394 -6.00 -21.54 -10.07
C PRO A 394 -5.21 -20.23 -10.10
N LYS A 395 -5.89 -19.12 -9.83
CA LYS A 395 -5.25 -17.80 -9.67
C LYS A 395 -4.35 -17.78 -8.45
N ALA A 396 -3.38 -16.86 -8.43
CA ALA A 396 -2.42 -16.73 -7.34
C ALA A 396 -3.08 -16.59 -5.95
N ALA A 397 -4.15 -15.79 -5.82
CA ALA A 397 -4.90 -15.63 -4.58
C ALA A 397 -5.55 -16.96 -4.11
N ALA A 398 -6.09 -17.75 -5.03
CA ALA A 398 -6.67 -19.05 -4.69
C ALA A 398 -5.60 -20.07 -4.25
N ILE A 399 -4.41 -20.00 -4.85
CA ILE A 399 -3.26 -20.81 -4.46
C ILE A 399 -2.81 -20.50 -3.02
N LEU A 400 -2.83 -19.23 -2.58
CA LEU A 400 -2.46 -18.86 -1.20
C LEU A 400 -3.34 -19.50 -0.12
N ALA A 401 -4.60 -19.80 -0.45
CA ALA A 401 -5.53 -20.47 0.46
C ALA A 401 -5.27 -21.99 0.57
N HIS A 402 -4.36 -22.56 -0.22
CA HIS A 402 -4.08 -23.98 -0.23
C HIS A 402 -3.54 -24.47 1.13
N PRO A 403 -3.99 -25.64 1.64
CA PRO A 403 -3.56 -26.17 2.95
C PRO A 403 -2.06 -26.30 3.15
N TRP A 404 -1.28 -26.52 2.08
CA TRP A 404 0.18 -26.59 2.14
C TRP A 404 0.84 -25.32 2.71
N PHE A 405 0.23 -24.14 2.52
CA PHE A 405 0.73 -22.89 3.12
C PHE A 405 0.52 -22.79 4.63
N LYS A 406 -0.25 -23.70 5.25
CA LYS A 406 -0.33 -23.81 6.72
C LYS A 406 1.02 -24.18 7.34
N LEU A 407 1.92 -24.86 6.59
CA LEU A 407 3.29 -25.13 7.03
C LEU A 407 4.07 -23.85 7.36
N ALA A 408 3.84 -22.78 6.59
CA ALA A 408 4.44 -21.47 6.83
C ALA A 408 3.72 -20.65 7.91
N LYS A 409 2.52 -21.04 8.35
CA LYS A 409 1.79 -20.45 9.47
C LYS A 409 2.10 -21.22 10.75
N THR A 410 3.32 -21.14 11.28
CA THR A 410 3.60 -21.79 12.57
C THR A 410 2.94 -21.05 13.73
N ASN A 411 1.99 -21.73 14.37
CA ASN A 411 1.20 -21.30 15.53
C ASN A 411 0.56 -19.93 15.30
N VAL A 412 -0.75 -19.94 15.03
CA VAL A 412 -1.62 -18.75 15.10
C VAL A 412 -1.58 -18.24 16.55
N GLN A 413 -0.52 -17.50 16.87
CA GLN A 413 -0.46 -16.67 18.05
C GLN A 413 -1.34 -15.46 17.73
N PRO A 414 -2.14 -14.97 18.68
CA PRO A 414 -2.89 -13.73 18.48
C PRO A 414 -1.94 -12.63 17.99
N ILE A 415 -2.41 -11.76 17.09
CA ILE A 415 -1.62 -10.66 16.52
C ILE A 415 -0.94 -9.91 17.67
N ARG A 416 0.38 -10.03 17.77
CA ARG A 416 1.15 -9.35 18.82
C ARG A 416 1.60 -8.00 18.32
N MET A 417 0.71 -7.02 18.35
CA MET A 417 1.13 -5.62 18.17
C MET A 417 1.83 -5.14 19.43
N SER A 418 3.07 -4.67 19.29
CA SER A 418 3.76 -4.01 20.41
C SER A 418 3.00 -2.75 20.83
N THR A 419 3.00 -2.43 22.13
CA THR A 419 2.43 -1.19 22.67
C THR A 419 2.94 0.06 21.95
N ARG A 420 4.20 0.03 21.51
CA ARG A 420 4.84 1.10 20.73
C ARG A 420 4.19 1.32 19.36
N LEU A 421 3.88 0.25 18.63
CA LEU A 421 3.21 0.34 17.33
C LEU A 421 1.80 0.93 17.48
N LEU A 422 1.04 0.48 18.49
CA LEU A 422 -0.28 1.04 18.80
C LEU A 422 -0.21 2.52 19.17
N GLN A 423 0.83 2.92 19.91
CA GLN A 423 1.07 4.33 20.24
C GLN A 423 1.37 5.15 18.98
N ASN A 424 2.16 4.62 18.05
CA ASN A 424 2.47 5.30 16.78
C ASN A 424 1.21 5.52 15.94
N LEU A 425 0.35 4.50 15.79
CA LEU A 425 -0.95 4.66 15.11
C LEU A 425 -1.79 5.77 15.74
N LYS A 426 -1.84 5.81 17.09
CA LYS A 426 -2.57 6.86 17.84
C LYS A 426 -1.96 8.25 17.70
N LEU A 427 -0.65 8.36 17.50
CA LEU A 427 0.01 9.63 17.24
C LEU A 427 -0.26 10.08 15.79
N TYR A 428 -0.13 9.16 14.84
CA TYR A 428 -0.38 9.41 13.42
C TYR A 428 -1.82 9.89 13.15
N MET A 429 -2.83 9.28 13.78
CA MET A 429 -4.23 9.73 13.65
C MET A 429 -4.52 11.13 14.19
N LYS A 430 -3.62 11.71 15.00
CA LYS A 430 -3.76 13.06 15.57
C LYS A 430 -3.04 14.12 14.74
N GLN A 431 -2.22 13.70 13.78
CA GLN A 431 -1.49 14.61 12.90
C GLN A 431 -2.47 15.27 11.91
N ASN A 432 -2.10 16.46 11.45
CA ASN A 432 -2.83 17.11 10.36
C ASN A 432 -2.49 16.46 9.00
N GLN A 433 -3.27 16.78 7.97
CA GLN A 433 -3.11 16.16 6.64
C GLN A 433 -1.75 16.44 6.00
N LEU A 434 -1.16 17.62 6.21
CA LEU A 434 0.19 17.94 5.71
C LEU A 434 1.24 17.01 6.29
N LYS A 435 1.24 16.85 7.62
CA LYS A 435 2.21 15.99 8.30
C LYS A 435 2.01 14.54 7.91
N GLN A 436 0.77 14.07 7.77
CA GLN A 436 0.48 12.72 7.25
C GLN A 436 1.05 12.53 5.84
N ALA A 437 0.90 13.52 4.96
CA ALA A 437 1.45 13.47 3.61
C ALA A 437 2.98 13.43 3.59
N LEU A 438 3.63 14.27 4.40
CA LEU A 438 5.09 14.30 4.53
C LEU A 438 5.64 12.99 5.13
N VAL A 439 4.96 12.44 6.14
CA VAL A 439 5.33 11.14 6.73
C VAL A 439 5.18 10.01 5.72
N ASN A 440 4.13 10.02 4.89
CA ASN A 440 3.99 9.06 3.78
C ASN A 440 5.11 9.18 2.75
N MET A 441 5.46 10.39 2.35
CA MET A 441 6.60 10.64 1.45
C MET A 441 7.92 10.12 2.07
N MET A 442 8.15 10.38 3.36
CA MET A 442 9.31 9.87 4.07
C MET A 442 9.31 8.34 4.13
N ALA A 443 8.16 7.71 4.39
CA ALA A 443 8.03 6.25 4.42
C ALA A 443 8.36 5.60 3.08
N HIS A 444 8.04 6.28 1.98
CA HIS A 444 8.46 5.88 0.65
C HIS A 444 9.99 5.88 0.51
N GLN A 445 10.70 6.85 1.09
CA GLN A 445 12.17 6.99 1.05
C GLN A 445 12.95 6.04 1.97
N LEU A 446 12.26 5.33 2.87
CA LEU A 446 12.91 4.36 3.76
C LEU A 446 13.57 3.23 2.98
N ASN A 447 14.79 2.88 3.40
CA ASN A 447 15.33 1.56 3.11
C ASN A 447 14.49 0.56 3.89
N VAL A 448 13.95 -0.47 3.24
CA VAL A 448 13.00 -1.42 3.87
C VAL A 448 13.67 -2.37 4.89
N THR A 449 14.90 -2.10 5.31
CA THR A 449 15.71 -2.96 6.20
C THR A 449 15.63 -2.54 7.67
N GLY A 450 15.92 -3.46 8.59
CA GLY A 450 16.05 -3.17 10.02
C GLY A 450 14.93 -3.76 10.87
N SER A 451 15.17 -3.82 12.19
CA SER A 451 14.28 -4.53 13.12
C SER A 451 12.87 -3.94 13.19
N GLN A 452 12.74 -2.61 13.15
CA GLN A 452 11.44 -1.95 13.18
C GLN A 452 10.62 -2.26 11.94
N ILE A 453 11.21 -2.13 10.75
CA ILE A 453 10.51 -2.42 9.49
C ILE A 453 10.13 -3.89 9.44
N ARG A 454 11.03 -4.82 9.79
CA ARG A 454 10.69 -6.25 9.86
C ARG A 454 9.50 -6.54 10.79
N ASN A 455 9.43 -5.87 11.94
CA ASN A 455 8.29 -6.00 12.86
C ASN A 455 6.99 -5.45 12.25
N ILE A 456 7.04 -4.27 11.62
CA ILE A 456 5.89 -3.66 10.95
C ILE A 456 5.42 -4.52 9.77
N THR A 457 6.33 -4.98 8.91
CA THR A 457 6.02 -5.88 7.79
C THR A 457 5.43 -7.20 8.28
N HIS A 458 5.89 -7.72 9.42
CA HIS A 458 5.31 -8.92 10.01
C HIS A 458 3.86 -8.66 10.44
N VAL A 459 3.59 -7.57 11.16
CA VAL A 459 2.23 -7.22 11.57
C VAL A 459 1.32 -6.98 10.35
N PHE A 460 1.81 -6.27 9.33
CA PHE A 460 1.08 -6.09 8.06
C PHE A 460 0.65 -7.43 7.47
N LYS A 461 1.57 -8.40 7.38
CA LYS A 461 1.30 -9.74 6.83
C LYS A 461 0.38 -10.61 7.69
N GLU A 462 0.27 -10.32 8.99
CA GLU A 462 -0.69 -11.01 9.87
C GLU A 462 -2.09 -10.38 9.80
N LEU A 463 -2.17 -9.07 9.48
CA LEU A 463 -3.42 -8.38 9.22
C LEU A 463 -4.00 -8.70 7.84
N ASP A 464 -3.14 -8.82 6.83
CA ASP A 464 -3.47 -9.18 5.44
C ASP A 464 -3.83 -10.68 5.38
N GLN A 465 -5.10 -11.00 5.63
CA GLN A 465 -5.55 -12.38 5.84
C GLN A 465 -5.64 -13.15 4.52
N ASP A 466 -6.04 -12.47 3.45
CA ASP A 466 -6.14 -13.04 2.11
C ASP A 466 -4.78 -13.03 1.37
N GLY A 467 -3.80 -12.27 1.86
CA GLY A 467 -2.44 -12.18 1.33
C GLY A 467 -2.36 -11.41 0.02
N ASN A 468 -3.33 -10.52 -0.26
CA ASN A 468 -3.41 -9.75 -1.49
C ASN A 468 -2.46 -8.55 -1.50
N GLY A 469 -1.82 -8.23 -0.37
CA GLY A 469 -0.83 -7.17 -0.26
C GLY A 469 -1.38 -5.76 0.02
N ILE A 470 -2.67 -5.62 0.30
CA ILE A 470 -3.35 -4.40 0.77
C ILE A 470 -4.19 -4.75 2.00
N LEU A 471 -4.43 -3.79 2.89
CA LEU A 471 -5.30 -4.02 4.04
C LEU A 471 -6.66 -3.36 3.82
N THR A 472 -7.71 -4.16 3.79
CA THR A 472 -9.08 -3.65 3.79
C THR A 472 -9.43 -3.06 5.17
N PRO A 473 -10.42 -2.14 5.24
CA PRO A 473 -10.95 -1.66 6.52
C PRO A 473 -11.36 -2.80 7.44
N GLU A 474 -11.99 -3.85 6.88
CA GLU A 474 -12.44 -5.03 7.62
C GLU A 474 -11.26 -5.79 8.25
N GLU A 475 -10.19 -6.04 7.49
CA GLU A 475 -8.98 -6.70 8.02
C GLU A 475 -8.31 -5.91 9.15
N LEU A 476 -8.26 -4.58 9.01
CA LEU A 476 -7.73 -3.69 10.04
C LEU A 476 -8.63 -3.64 11.28
N ILE A 477 -9.95 -3.63 11.10
CA ILE A 477 -10.92 -3.66 12.19
C ILE A 477 -10.76 -4.94 12.99
N ASP A 478 -10.82 -6.10 12.34
CA ASP A 478 -10.67 -7.40 13.01
C ASP A 478 -9.34 -7.48 13.76
N GLY A 479 -8.27 -7.04 13.10
CA GLY A 479 -6.93 -7.03 13.66
C GLY A 479 -6.77 -6.13 14.89
N LEU A 480 -7.20 -4.87 14.81
CA LEU A 480 -7.03 -3.88 15.88
C LEU A 480 -8.03 -4.08 17.04
N GLN A 481 -9.24 -4.56 16.76
CA GLN A 481 -10.21 -4.94 17.79
C GLN A 481 -9.69 -6.09 18.65
N SER A 482 -9.01 -7.08 18.03
CA SER A 482 -8.42 -8.21 18.76
C SER A 482 -7.38 -7.79 19.81
N VAL A 483 -6.80 -6.58 19.66
CA VAL A 483 -5.81 -5.99 20.57
C VAL A 483 -6.46 -4.97 21.53
N GLY A 484 -7.79 -4.81 21.49
CA GLY A 484 -8.56 -3.98 22.42
C GLY A 484 -8.66 -2.50 22.05
N ILE A 485 -8.42 -2.13 20.79
CA ILE A 485 -8.71 -0.77 20.32
C ILE A 485 -10.21 -0.64 20.06
N PRO A 486 -10.88 0.41 20.56
CA PRO A 486 -12.30 0.60 20.31
C PRO A 486 -12.59 1.02 18.87
N GLN A 487 -13.76 0.64 18.35
CA GLN A 487 -14.17 0.85 16.96
C GLN A 487 -14.00 2.29 16.46
N TRP A 488 -14.36 3.29 17.27
CA TRP A 488 -14.24 4.70 16.89
C TRP A 488 -12.78 5.16 16.70
N ASP A 489 -11.82 4.58 17.43
CA ASP A 489 -10.40 4.89 17.24
C ASP A 489 -9.89 4.18 15.98
N ILE A 490 -10.37 2.97 15.70
CA ILE A 490 -10.03 2.22 14.50
C ILE A 490 -10.47 2.97 13.24
N ASN A 491 -11.70 3.44 13.18
CA ASN A 491 -12.21 4.21 12.03
C ASN A 491 -11.34 5.43 11.75
N ARG A 492 -10.93 6.14 12.81
CA ARG A 492 -10.03 7.30 12.68
C ARG A 492 -8.63 6.91 12.24
N ILE A 493 -8.12 5.77 12.70
CA ILE A 493 -6.83 5.22 12.27
C ILE A 493 -6.90 4.88 10.79
N VAL A 494 -7.92 4.12 10.34
CA VAL A 494 -8.10 3.74 8.93
C VAL A 494 -8.16 4.99 8.04
N GLN A 495 -8.99 5.97 8.40
CA GLN A 495 -9.09 7.21 7.64
C GLN A 495 -7.81 8.04 7.65
N ALA A 496 -7.07 8.08 8.75
CA ALA A 496 -5.79 8.78 8.78
C ALA A 496 -4.76 8.09 7.87
N MET A 497 -4.78 6.76 7.82
CA MET A 497 -3.82 5.93 7.09
C MET A 497 -4.03 5.94 5.57
N ASP A 498 -5.28 5.94 5.11
CA ASP A 498 -5.70 5.83 3.68
C ASP A 498 -5.37 7.08 2.85
N ALA A 499 -4.12 7.51 2.83
CA ALA A 499 -3.68 8.82 2.35
C ALA A 499 -4.08 9.12 0.89
N ASP A 500 -4.33 8.11 0.06
CA ASP A 500 -4.87 8.27 -1.30
C ASP A 500 -6.40 8.21 -1.43
N ASP A 501 -7.12 7.96 -0.33
CA ASP A 501 -8.60 7.84 -0.26
C ASP A 501 -9.15 6.72 -1.17
N THR A 502 -8.38 5.64 -1.32
CA THR A 502 -8.80 4.47 -2.12
C THR A 502 -9.74 3.55 -1.37
N GLY A 503 -9.88 3.73 -0.05
CA GLY A 503 -10.68 2.87 0.82
C GLY A 503 -9.93 1.60 1.27
N SER A 504 -8.63 1.49 0.98
CA SER A 504 -7.78 0.38 1.41
C SER A 504 -6.39 0.89 1.75
N ILE A 505 -5.69 0.24 2.66
CA ILE A 505 -4.37 0.69 3.11
C ILE A 505 -3.27 -0.08 2.40
N SER A 506 -2.43 0.64 1.66
CA SER A 506 -1.22 0.11 1.05
C SER A 506 -0.12 -0.21 2.07
N TYR A 507 0.90 -0.95 1.63
CA TYR A 507 2.04 -1.26 2.47
C TYR A 507 2.80 -0.01 2.95
N THR A 508 3.00 0.98 2.08
CA THR A 508 3.71 2.22 2.44
C THR A 508 2.90 3.07 3.42
N GLU A 509 1.58 3.15 3.27
CA GLU A 509 0.71 3.87 4.22
C GLU A 509 0.72 3.20 5.60
N PHE A 510 0.66 1.86 5.63
CA PHE A 510 0.80 1.12 6.88
C PHE A 510 2.15 1.35 7.54
N LEU A 511 3.23 1.33 6.73
CA LEU A 511 4.56 1.65 7.20
C LEU A 511 4.64 3.06 7.75
N ALA A 512 4.10 4.06 7.05
CA ALA A 512 4.11 5.47 7.44
C ALA A 512 3.48 5.70 8.83
N ALA A 513 2.33 5.07 9.09
CA ALA A 513 1.61 5.23 10.34
C ALA A 513 2.22 4.45 11.52
N CYS A 514 2.92 3.33 11.25
CA CYS A 514 3.52 2.49 12.28
C CYS A 514 4.98 2.82 12.58
N TYR A 515 5.69 3.45 11.63
CA TYR A 515 7.11 3.74 11.77
C TYR A 515 7.35 4.82 12.81
N GLU A 516 8.45 4.69 13.54
CA GLU A 516 8.84 5.69 14.53
C GLU A 516 10.03 6.47 14.01
N TRP A 517 9.80 7.74 13.79
CA TRP A 517 10.79 8.68 13.32
C TRP A 517 11.71 9.08 14.47
N ARG A 518 13.02 8.87 14.34
CA ARG A 518 14.03 9.30 15.31
C ARG A 518 15.08 10.15 14.61
N ASP A 519 15.99 10.73 15.40
CA ASP A 519 17.08 11.55 14.88
C ASP A 519 18.07 10.75 14.02
N THR A 520 18.04 9.42 14.10
CA THR A 520 18.87 8.55 13.25
C THR A 520 18.43 8.54 11.78
N GLU A 521 17.22 9.01 11.50
CA GLU A 521 16.57 8.98 10.19
C GLU A 521 16.69 10.34 9.46
N LEU A 522 17.63 11.21 9.89
CA LEU A 522 17.91 12.51 9.27
C LEU A 522 18.13 12.45 7.76
N GLY A 523 18.76 11.39 7.25
CA GLY A 523 18.94 11.20 5.81
C GLY A 523 17.60 11.05 5.07
N VAL A 524 16.61 10.40 5.68
CA VAL A 524 15.27 10.21 5.11
C VAL A 524 14.49 11.52 5.11
N ILE A 525 14.57 12.28 6.22
CA ILE A 525 13.98 13.61 6.33
C ILE A 525 14.61 14.55 5.29
N ARG A 526 15.93 14.48 5.10
CA ARG A 526 16.65 15.25 4.08
C ARG A 526 16.23 14.90 2.66
N ALA A 527 16.11 13.61 2.35
CA ALA A 527 15.64 13.16 1.05
C ALA A 527 14.21 13.64 0.77
N ALA A 528 13.33 13.60 1.77
CA ALA A 528 11.98 14.16 1.70
C ALA A 528 11.98 15.68 1.43
N PHE A 529 12.79 16.45 2.18
CA PHE A 529 12.92 17.89 1.98
C PHE A 529 13.37 18.25 0.56
N ASN A 530 14.48 17.65 0.10
CA ASN A 530 15.02 17.90 -1.24
C ASN A 530 14.06 17.48 -2.36
N LYS A 531 13.12 16.58 -2.05
CA LYS A 531 12.09 16.16 -2.98
C LYS A 531 10.88 17.07 -2.97
N MET A 532 10.67 17.87 -1.92
CA MET A 532 9.69 18.94 -1.94
C MET A 532 10.26 20.17 -2.64
N ASP A 533 11.53 20.49 -2.37
CA ASP A 533 12.30 21.58 -2.97
C ASP A 533 12.55 21.29 -4.46
N ILE A 534 11.77 21.90 -5.34
CA ILE A 534 11.81 21.63 -6.79
C ILE A 534 12.96 22.40 -7.44
N ASP A 535 13.21 23.63 -7.00
CA ASP A 535 14.22 24.50 -7.60
C ASP A 535 15.60 24.40 -6.94
N GLY A 536 15.68 23.77 -5.77
CA GLY A 536 16.92 23.50 -5.04
C GLY A 536 17.46 24.71 -4.29
N ASP A 537 16.62 25.72 -4.01
CA ASP A 537 17.04 26.94 -3.31
C ASP A 537 17.18 26.75 -1.78
N GLY A 538 16.76 25.59 -1.27
CA GLY A 538 16.82 25.22 0.14
C GLY A 538 15.65 25.76 0.98
N LYS A 539 14.56 26.19 0.35
CA LYS A 539 13.36 26.73 0.98
C LYS A 539 12.12 26.16 0.32
N LEU A 540 11.13 25.74 1.12
CA LEU A 540 9.88 25.21 0.59
C LEU A 540 8.81 26.30 0.53
N THR A 541 8.26 26.49 -0.66
CA THR A 541 7.17 27.44 -0.95
C THR A 541 5.81 26.73 -1.06
N VAL A 542 4.71 27.48 -0.89
CA VAL A 542 3.34 26.98 -1.14
C VAL A 542 3.22 26.33 -2.52
N ASP A 543 3.77 27.00 -3.54
CA ASP A 543 3.73 26.54 -4.93
C ASP A 543 4.40 25.17 -5.10
N GLU A 544 5.46 24.89 -4.36
CA GLU A 544 6.12 23.60 -4.38
C GLU A 544 5.29 22.53 -3.68
N PHE A 545 4.72 22.82 -2.50
CA PHE A 545 3.79 21.90 -1.86
C PHE A 545 2.62 21.56 -2.78
N GLU A 546 2.04 22.54 -3.46
CA GLU A 546 0.97 22.32 -4.42
C GLU A 546 1.45 21.48 -5.62
N LYS A 547 2.62 21.79 -6.19
CA LYS A 547 3.17 21.03 -7.31
C LYS A 547 3.51 19.58 -6.96
N VAL A 548 3.95 19.29 -5.73
CA VAL A 548 4.33 17.91 -5.34
C VAL A 548 3.14 17.11 -4.84
N LEU A 549 2.32 17.70 -3.97
CA LEU A 549 1.25 16.98 -3.29
C LEU A 549 -0.08 17.02 -4.07
N CYS A 550 -0.27 18.03 -4.93
CA CYS A 550 -1.49 18.18 -5.73
C CYS A 550 -1.28 17.99 -7.24
N SER A 551 -0.13 17.46 -7.69
CA SER A 551 0.06 17.06 -9.10
C SER A 551 -0.84 15.88 -9.44
N GLY A 552 -2.08 16.13 -9.87
CA GLY A 552 -3.06 15.10 -10.22
C GLY A 552 -4.47 15.64 -10.45
N LYS A 553 -5.46 14.75 -10.58
CA LYS A 553 -6.91 15.07 -10.72
C LYS A 553 -7.54 15.63 -9.42
N GLN A 554 -6.75 16.28 -8.57
CA GLN A 554 -7.19 16.72 -7.26
C GLN A 554 -7.91 18.07 -7.34
N LYS A 555 -8.79 18.31 -6.36
CA LYS A 555 -9.43 19.61 -6.14
C LYS A 555 -8.33 20.56 -5.68
N LEU A 556 -7.95 21.52 -6.51
CA LEU A 556 -6.96 22.55 -6.14
C LEU A 556 -7.41 23.20 -4.84
N LEU A 557 -6.57 23.07 -3.81
CA LEU A 557 -6.76 23.79 -2.55
C LEU A 557 -6.60 25.28 -2.84
N ASN A 558 -7.44 26.11 -2.22
CA ASN A 558 -7.26 27.55 -2.37
C ASN A 558 -6.02 27.98 -1.57
N HIS A 559 -5.35 29.04 -2.03
CA HIS A 559 -4.13 29.56 -1.40
C HIS A 559 -4.27 29.81 0.13
N ARG A 560 -5.47 30.21 0.59
CA ARG A 560 -5.76 30.39 2.03
C ARG A 560 -5.67 29.11 2.85
N ASP A 561 -6.00 27.98 2.26
CA ASP A 561 -5.97 26.68 2.94
C ASP A 561 -4.52 26.23 3.12
N TRP A 562 -3.69 26.43 2.08
CA TRP A 562 -2.23 26.24 2.16
C TRP A 562 -1.57 27.17 3.17
N ASP A 563 -1.94 28.45 3.21
CA ASP A 563 -1.41 29.40 4.19
C ASP A 563 -1.73 28.97 5.63
N GLN A 564 -2.89 28.36 5.88
CA GLN A 564 -3.23 27.81 7.20
C GLN A 564 -2.43 26.56 7.52
N ILE A 565 -2.20 25.71 6.53
CA ILE A 565 -1.45 24.46 6.64
C ILE A 565 0.04 24.76 6.94
N ILE A 566 0.66 25.69 6.21
CA ILE A 566 2.09 26.04 6.33
C ILE A 566 2.40 26.83 7.60
N LYS A 567 1.46 27.65 8.12
CA LYS A 567 1.60 28.33 9.42
C LYS A 567 1.94 27.40 10.59
N SER A 568 1.68 26.10 10.46
CA SER A 568 2.03 25.13 11.49
C SER A 568 3.52 24.76 11.51
N ALA A 569 4.24 25.01 10.41
CA ALA A 569 5.66 24.68 10.22
C ALA A 569 6.55 25.94 10.08
N ASP A 570 6.05 27.00 9.46
CA ASP A 570 6.74 28.29 9.34
C ASP A 570 6.79 29.00 10.71
N THR A 571 7.98 28.97 11.32
CA THR A 571 8.19 29.43 12.70
C THR A 571 8.60 30.90 12.75
N ASN A 572 9.35 31.33 11.73
CA ASN A 572 9.87 32.70 11.61
C ASN A 572 8.88 33.66 10.89
N ARG A 573 7.83 33.12 10.26
CA ARG A 573 6.76 33.81 9.52
C ARG A 573 7.23 34.56 8.27
N ASP A 574 8.24 34.06 7.59
CA ASP A 574 8.74 34.60 6.32
C ASP A 574 7.97 34.07 5.10
N GLY A 575 7.02 33.15 5.31
CA GLY A 575 6.16 32.58 4.26
C GLY A 575 6.79 31.42 3.50
N VAL A 576 7.97 30.95 3.92
CA VAL A 576 8.62 29.74 3.40
C VAL A 576 8.98 28.80 4.56
N ILE A 577 9.38 27.57 4.25
CA ILE A 577 9.86 26.62 5.27
C ILE A 577 11.31 26.27 4.93
N ASP A 578 12.25 26.68 5.77
CA ASP A 578 13.65 26.28 5.62
C ASP A 578 13.92 24.87 6.16
N TRP A 579 15.13 24.36 5.96
CA TRP A 579 15.51 23.03 6.44
C TRP A 579 15.32 22.84 7.96
N ASN A 580 15.65 23.85 8.77
CA ASN A 580 15.58 23.73 10.23
C ASN A 580 14.13 23.71 10.70
N GLU A 581 13.28 24.56 10.10
CA GLU A 581 11.84 24.59 10.36
C GLU A 581 11.17 23.28 9.95
N PHE A 582 11.52 22.75 8.77
CA PHE A 582 11.05 21.45 8.31
C PHE A 582 11.45 20.33 9.27
N LEU A 583 12.72 20.31 9.69
CA LEU A 583 13.24 19.30 10.62
C LEU A 583 12.53 19.37 11.97
N GLU A 584 12.38 20.58 12.54
CA GLU A 584 11.68 20.78 13.81
C GLU A 584 10.21 20.37 13.71
N TYR A 585 9.55 20.70 12.59
CA TYR A 585 8.17 20.29 12.33
C TYR A 585 8.01 18.77 12.26
N MET A 586 8.95 18.07 11.62
CA MET A 586 8.88 16.62 11.47
C MET A 586 9.19 15.86 12.76
N LEU A 587 10.06 16.38 13.62
CA LEU A 587 10.45 15.75 14.89
C LEU A 587 9.52 16.03 16.06
N LYS A 588 8.69 17.09 15.99
CA LYS A 588 7.60 17.36 16.96
C LYS A 588 6.48 16.32 16.88
#